data_AF-A0A8E0MD98-F1
#
_entry.id   AF-A0A8E0MD98-F1
#
_cell.length_a   1.000
_cell.length_b   1.000
_cell.length_c   1.000
_cell.angle_alpha   90.00
_cell.angle_beta   90.00
_cell.angle_gamma   90.00
#
_symmetry.space_group_name_H-M   'P 1'
#
loop_
_entity.id
_entity.type
_entity.pdbx_description
1 polymer ?
#
loop_
_entity_poly.entity_id
_entity_poly.type
_entity_poly.pdbx_seq_one_letter_code
_entity_poly.pdbx_strand_id
1 'polypeptide(L)'
;MSTISSDTKFLGNGKWVNQDTGEMIEVNEVVKRVPRSGFEITYLTYFMDLFDKLGGQKYQVFKYIIENRSRDNNTLVTTNKELSRLTKTSTKTVQDT
;
A
#
# COMPACT_ATOMS: atom_id res chain seq x y z
N MET A 1 -18.12 10.96 -11.60
CA MET A 1 -16.64 10.91 -11.54
C MET A 1 -16.13 12.31 -11.25
N SER A 2 -15.72 12.62 -10.01
CA SER A 2 -15.15 13.94 -9.70
C SER A 2 -13.66 13.92 -10.00
N THR A 3 -13.24 14.77 -10.93
CA THR A 3 -11.84 14.99 -11.27
C THR A 3 -11.07 15.42 -10.02
N ILE A 4 -10.06 14.64 -9.61
CA ILE A 4 -9.15 15.02 -8.53
C ILE A 4 -8.28 16.16 -9.09
N SER A 5 -8.73 17.39 -8.93
CA SER A 5 -7.91 18.58 -9.21
C SER A 5 -6.86 18.69 -8.11
N SER A 6 -5.64 18.25 -8.37
CA SER A 6 -4.52 18.52 -7.47
C SER A 6 -4.20 20.02 -7.51
N ASP A 7 -4.58 20.75 -6.46
CA ASP A 7 -4.28 22.17 -6.27
C ASP A 7 -2.77 22.33 -5.99
N THR A 8 -1.98 22.27 -7.06
CA THR A 8 -0.54 22.53 -7.05
C THR A 8 -0.35 24.00 -7.36
N LYS A 9 0.14 24.76 -6.38
CA LYS A 9 0.46 26.17 -6.57
C LYS A 9 1.97 26.33 -6.68
N PHE A 10 2.41 26.81 -7.83
CA PHE A 10 3.75 27.30 -8.03
C PHE A 10 3.84 28.67 -7.37
N LEU A 11 4.63 28.80 -6.31
CA LEU A 11 4.76 30.04 -5.54
C LEU A 11 5.90 30.92 -6.08
N GLY A 12 6.76 30.39 -6.95
CA GLY A 12 7.86 31.10 -7.60
C GLY A 12 9.20 30.92 -6.88
N ASN A 13 10.12 31.87 -7.07
CA ASN A 13 11.44 31.85 -6.45
C ASN A 13 11.36 32.34 -4.99
N GLY A 14 11.64 31.46 -4.04
CA GLY A 14 11.77 31.78 -2.62
C GLY A 14 13.24 31.94 -2.22
N LYS A 15 13.53 32.90 -1.34
CA LYS A 15 14.85 33.07 -0.72
C LYS A 15 14.80 32.55 0.71
N TRP A 16 15.60 31.53 1.00
CA TRP A 16 15.67 30.88 2.31
C TRP A 16 17.03 31.11 2.92
N VAL A 17 17.08 31.33 4.23
CA VAL A 17 18.33 31.41 4.99
C VAL A 17 18.56 30.04 5.63
N ASN A 18 19.69 29.41 5.34
CA ASN A 18 20.15 28.27 6.13
C ASN A 18 20.51 28.77 7.54
N GLN A 19 19.78 28.34 8.55
CA GLN A 19 19.96 28.83 9.92
C GLN A 19 21.27 28.35 10.58
N ASP A 20 21.87 27.28 10.05
CA ASP A 20 23.14 26.73 10.56
C ASP A 20 24.36 27.42 9.94
N THR A 21 24.30 27.78 8.66
CA THR A 21 25.44 28.36 7.90
C THR A 21 25.29 29.86 7.60
N GLY A 22 24.09 30.42 7.73
CA GLY A 22 23.76 31.79 7.35
C GLY A 22 23.67 32.04 5.84
N GLU A 23 23.80 30.98 5.02
CA GLU A 23 23.79 31.11 3.56
C GLU A 23 22.38 31.33 3.02
N MET A 24 22.27 32.23 2.03
CA MET A 24 21.03 32.50 1.30
C MET A 24 20.90 31.52 0.13
N ILE A 25 19.81 30.77 0.10
CA ILE A 25 19.50 29.79 -0.93
C ILE A 25 18.26 30.26 -1.70
N GLU A 26 18.40 30.38 -3.02
CA GLU A 26 17.28 30.60 -3.94
C GLU A 26 16.70 29.25 -4.36
N VAL A 27 15.41 29.01 -4.07
CA VAL A 27 14.72 27.76 -4.40
C VAL A 27 13.43 28.05 -5.17
N ASN A 28 13.06 27.13 -6.06
CA ASN A 28 11.74 27.13 -6.67
C ASN A 28 10.75 26.47 -5.71
N GLU A 29 9.79 27.25 -5.19
CA GLU A 29 8.84 26.76 -4.21
C GLU A 29 7.55 26.24 -4.88
N VAL A 30 7.24 24.98 -4.61
CA VAL A 30 6.03 24.30 -5.09
C VAL A 30 5.27 23.75 -3.89
N VAL A 31 4.07 24.27 -3.65
CA VAL A 31 3.17 23.75 -2.61
C VAL A 31 2.07 22.94 -3.26
N LYS A 32 2.06 21.63 -2.98
CA LYS A 32 1.03 20.70 -3.44
C LYS A 32 0.10 20.35 -2.28
N ARG A 33 -1.14 20.84 -2.32
CA ARG A 33 -2.17 20.40 -1.36
C ARG A 33 -2.70 19.04 -1.80
N VAL A 34 -2.40 18.00 -1.03
CA VAL A 34 -2.95 16.67 -1.26
C VAL A 34 -4.23 16.55 -0.42
N PRO A 35 -5.43 16.45 -1.04
CA PRO A 35 -6.65 16.29 -0.28
C PRO A 35 -6.61 14.96 0.48
N ARG A 36 -6.81 15.04 1.80
CA ARG A 36 -6.75 13.92 2.75
C ARG A 36 -7.87 12.88 2.56
N SER A 37 -8.77 13.07 1.59
CA SER A 37 -10.03 12.35 1.48
C SER A 37 -10.07 11.22 0.44
N GLY A 38 -9.05 11.05 -0.41
CA GLY A 38 -9.13 10.10 -1.53
C GLY A 38 -8.38 8.79 -1.34
N PHE A 39 -7.11 8.86 -0.96
CA PHE A 39 -6.21 7.71 -1.10
C PHE A 39 -6.03 6.91 0.20
N GLU A 40 -5.72 7.60 1.30
CA GLU A 40 -5.43 6.96 2.59
C GLU A 40 -6.63 6.23 3.17
N ILE A 41 -7.79 6.89 3.22
CA ILE A 41 -9.04 6.32 3.75
C ILE A 41 -9.44 5.10 2.91
N THR A 42 -9.47 5.25 1.58
CA THR A 42 -9.83 4.17 0.66
C THR A 42 -8.94 2.93 0.84
N TYR A 43 -7.62 3.13 0.94
CA TYR A 43 -6.69 2.02 1.13
C TYR A 43 -6.85 1.34 2.50
N LEU A 44 -7.04 2.11 3.56
CA LEU A 44 -7.32 1.57 4.89
C LEU A 44 -8.66 0.81 4.92
N THR A 45 -9.71 1.31 4.27
CA THR A 45 -10.99 0.61 4.15
C THR A 45 -10.82 -0.72 3.40
N TYR A 46 -10.10 -0.73 2.28
CA TYR A 46 -9.82 -1.98 1.55
C TYR A 46 -9.05 -3.00 2.40
N PHE A 47 -8.13 -2.55 3.24
CA PHE A 47 -7.44 -3.45 4.16
C PHE A 47 -8.36 -4.02 5.22
N MET A 48 -9.24 -3.20 5.81
CA MET A 48 -10.20 -3.69 6.79
C MET A 48 -11.15 -4.72 6.16
N ASP A 49 -11.66 -4.45 4.96
CA ASP A 49 -12.49 -5.41 4.21
C ASP A 49 -11.76 -6.73 3.91
N LEU A 50 -10.45 -6.67 3.67
CA LEU A 50 -9.61 -7.84 3.47
C LEU A 50 -9.46 -8.65 4.77
N PHE A 51 -9.23 -7.99 5.90
CA PHE A 51 -9.11 -8.65 7.20
C PHE A 51 -10.42 -9.30 7.65
N ASP A 52 -11.55 -8.66 7.39
CA ASP A 52 -12.87 -9.23 7.69
C ASP A 52 -13.14 -10.53 6.90
N LYS A 53 -12.64 -10.60 5.66
CA LYS A 53 -12.74 -11.81 4.82
C LYS A 53 -11.71 -12.88 5.16
N LEU A 54 -10.50 -12.48 5.56
CA LEU A 54 -9.36 -13.36 5.86
C LEU A 54 -9.25 -13.69 7.35
N GLY A 55 -10.37 -13.86 8.05
CA GLY A 55 -10.38 -14.27 9.44
C GLY A 55 -9.75 -15.64 9.71
N GLY A 56 -9.10 -15.78 10.87
CA GLY A 56 -8.64 -17.05 11.41
C GLY A 56 -7.55 -17.73 10.58
N GLN A 57 -7.75 -19.00 10.22
CA GLN A 57 -6.74 -19.80 9.52
C GLN A 57 -6.51 -19.37 8.06
N LYS A 58 -7.46 -18.66 7.44
CA LYS A 58 -7.30 -18.14 6.06
C LYS A 58 -6.16 -17.13 5.97
N TYR A 59 -5.94 -16.35 7.04
CA TYR A 59 -4.80 -15.43 7.12
C TYR A 59 -3.45 -16.16 6.98
N GLN A 60 -3.32 -17.37 7.53
CA GLN A 60 -2.07 -18.14 7.42
C GLN A 60 -1.81 -18.58 5.98
N VAL A 61 -2.87 -18.95 5.25
CA VAL A 61 -2.79 -19.29 3.83
C VAL A 61 -2.41 -18.07 3.00
N PHE A 62 -3.09 -16.94 3.20
CA PHE A 62 -2.79 -15.68 2.52
C PHE A 62 -1.35 -15.22 2.76
N LYS A 63 -0.91 -15.21 4.03
CA LYS A 63 0.46 -14.84 4.40
C LYS A 63 1.49 -15.69 3.66
N TYR A 64 1.29 -17.01 3.61
CA TYR A 64 2.18 -17.91 2.89
C TYR A 64 2.24 -17.58 1.39
N ILE A 65 1.10 -17.33 0.74
CA ILE A 65 1.05 -16.95 -0.68
C ILE A 65 1.85 -15.66 -0.92
N ILE A 66 1.64 -14.65 -0.08
CA ILE A 66 2.32 -13.36 -0.20
C ILE A 66 3.84 -13.52 -0.05
N GLU A 67 4.31 -14.34 0.89
CA GLU A 67 5.73 -14.56 1.16
C GLU A 67 6.44 -15.40 0.09
N ASN A 68 5.72 -16.32 -0.58
CA ASN A 68 6.33 -17.32 -1.48
C ASN A 68 5.98 -17.14 -2.96
N ARG A 69 5.13 -16.17 -3.32
CA ARG A 69 4.88 -15.84 -4.74
C ARG A 69 6.12 -15.27 -5.42
N SER A 70 6.24 -15.52 -6.72
CA SER A 70 7.25 -14.86 -7.54
C SER A 70 6.99 -13.35 -7.60
N ARG A 71 8.05 -12.55 -7.42
CA ARG A 71 7.96 -11.09 -7.40
C ARG A 71 7.71 -10.51 -8.79
N ASP A 72 8.19 -11.19 -9.82
CA ASP A 72 8.16 -10.68 -11.19
C ASP A 72 6.76 -10.76 -11.80
N ASN A 73 6.02 -11.82 -11.49
CA ASN A 73 4.69 -12.10 -12.07
C ASN A 73 3.59 -12.26 -11.03
N ASN A 74 3.87 -11.96 -9.75
CA ASN A 74 2.89 -12.00 -8.66
C ASN A 74 2.13 -13.34 -8.54
N THR A 75 2.79 -14.46 -8.90
CA THR A 75 2.14 -15.79 -9.00
C THR A 75 2.81 -16.80 -8.08
N LEU A 76 2.02 -17.67 -7.44
CA LEU A 76 2.47 -18.88 -6.76
C LEU A 76 1.88 -20.09 -7.48
N VAL A 77 2.72 -21.06 -7.86
CA VAL A 77 2.28 -22.33 -8.45
C VAL A 77 2.48 -23.44 -7.42
N THR A 78 1.38 -24.00 -6.93
CA THR A 78 1.35 -25.12 -5.98
C THR A 78 0.00 -25.84 -6.06
N THR A 79 -0.16 -26.93 -5.32
CA THR A 79 -1.44 -27.65 -5.22
C THR A 79 -2.12 -27.37 -3.88
N ASN A 80 -3.46 -27.48 -3.83
CA ASN A 80 -4.20 -27.26 -2.58
C ASN A 80 -3.75 -28.19 -1.43
N LYS A 81 -3.32 -29.42 -1.75
CA LYS A 81 -2.80 -30.39 -0.76
C LYS A 81 -1.44 -29.99 -0.21
N GLU A 82 -0.57 -29.49 -1.07
CA GLU A 82 0.74 -29.01 -0.66
C GLU A 82 0.61 -27.73 0.18
N LEU A 83 -0.20 -26.79 -0.29
CA LEU A 83 -0.48 -25.55 0.42
C LEU A 83 -1.14 -25.80 1.79
N SER A 84 -2.06 -26.76 1.91
CA SER A 84 -2.67 -27.12 3.19
C SER A 84 -1.64 -27.69 4.17
N ARG A 85 -0.71 -28.53 3.68
CA ARG A 85 0.37 -29.09 4.50
C ARG A 85 1.35 -28.00 4.98
N LEU A 86 1.74 -27.09 4.09
CA LEU A 86 2.70 -26.03 4.38
C LEU A 86 2.14 -25.00 5.36
N THR A 87 0.85 -24.66 5.21
CA THR A 87 0.16 -23.70 6.07
C THR A 87 -0.42 -24.32 7.34
N LYS A 88 -0.38 -25.66 7.46
CA LYS A 88 -1.01 -26.44 8.55
C LYS A 88 -2.51 -26.13 8.69
N THR A 89 -3.18 -25.96 7.57
CA THR A 89 -4.63 -25.71 7.51
C THR A 89 -5.34 -26.85 6.79
N SER A 90 -6.67 -26.86 6.83
CA SER A 90 -7.45 -27.84 6.06
C SER A 90 -7.45 -27.49 4.57
N THR A 91 -7.60 -28.49 3.69
CA THR A 91 -7.77 -28.24 2.24
C THR A 91 -9.01 -27.40 1.95
N LYS A 92 -10.07 -27.52 2.78
CA LYS A 92 -11.25 -26.65 2.73
C LYS A 92 -10.90 -25.20 3.02
N THR A 93 -10.11 -24.95 4.06
CA THR A 93 -9.63 -23.59 4.39
C THR A 93 -8.85 -22.99 3.23
N VAL A 94 -7.98 -23.78 2.59
CA VAL A 94 -7.21 -23.36 1.41
C VAL A 94 -8.12 -23.04 0.23
N GLN A 95 -9.13 -23.86 -0.03
CA GLN A 95 -10.08 -23.65 -1.14
C GLN A 95 -11.02 -22.46 -0.90
N ASP A 96 -11.38 -22.20 0.35
CA ASP A 96 -12.27 -21.09 0.74
C ASP A 96 -11.49 -19.76 0.93
N THR A 97 -10.16 -19.74 0.71
CA THR A 97 -9.29 -18.55 0.74
C THR A 97 -9.06 -18.04 -0.67
#